data_AF-A0A8J6MIW9-F1
#
_entry.id   AF-A0A8J6MIW9-F1
#
_cell.length_a   1.000
_cell.length_b   1.000
_cell.length_c   1.000
_cell.angle_alpha   90.00
_cell.angle_beta   90.00
_cell.angle_gamma   90.00
#
_symmetry.space_group_name_H-M   'P 1'
#
loop_
_entity.id
_entity.type
_entity.pdbx_description
1 polymer ?
#
loop_
_entity_poly.entity_id
_entity_poly.type
_entity_poly.pdbx_seq_one_letter_code
_entity_poly.pdbx_strand_id
1 'polypeptide(L)'
;MPSKSPHGIFELAPSRTLGLTSSLFYAACGLLLFALAVSVYFYWRSKNKSTAQTQPVLTPWEQIQLQLQRLGELSSPTESMTVLNHSLRRGMELRLKEPYTAFTSAEILTHLQMNSQFSSDFQAECAEFLKTADRVLFAYQPYEEEERVRWQKQVAQWLERMREGQTL
;
A
#
# COMPACT_ATOMS: atom_id res chain seq x y z
N MET A 1 -2.94 40.09 -96.74
CA MET A 1 -2.54 41.25 -95.90
C MET A 1 -3.06 41.03 -94.49
N PRO A 2 -2.32 41.46 -93.47
CA PRO A 2 -2.42 40.99 -92.09
C PRO A 2 -3.50 41.73 -91.28
N SER A 3 -4.14 41.07 -90.32
CA SER A 3 -4.76 41.77 -89.17
C SER A 3 -4.15 41.23 -87.89
N LYS A 4 -3.14 41.95 -87.38
CA LYS A 4 -2.75 41.86 -85.97
C LYS A 4 -3.87 42.47 -85.15
N SER A 5 -4.34 41.75 -84.13
CA SER A 5 -5.09 42.33 -83.01
C SER A 5 -4.29 42.10 -81.72
N PRO A 6 -4.27 43.08 -80.79
CA PRO A 6 -3.19 43.24 -79.83
C PRO A 6 -3.49 42.66 -78.44
N HIS A 7 -2.41 42.31 -77.75
CA HIS A 7 -2.17 42.27 -76.31
C HIS A 7 -3.39 42.23 -75.36
N GLY A 8 -3.62 41.05 -74.77
CA GLY A 8 -4.24 40.90 -73.46
C GLY A 8 -3.27 40.23 -72.51
N ILE A 9 -2.40 41.03 -71.86
CA ILE A 9 -1.62 40.60 -70.71
C ILE A 9 -2.58 40.54 -69.53
N PHE A 10 -3.11 39.36 -69.23
CA PHE A 10 -3.63 39.06 -67.90
C PHE A 10 -2.75 37.95 -67.32
N GLU A 11 -1.59 38.35 -66.79
CA GLU A 11 -0.94 37.56 -65.75
C GLU A 11 -1.88 37.55 -64.55
N LEU A 12 -2.73 36.53 -64.48
CA LEU A 12 -3.41 36.15 -63.25
C LEU A 12 -2.33 35.65 -62.29
N ALA A 13 -1.74 36.59 -61.55
CA ALA A 13 -0.92 36.26 -60.39
C ALA A 13 -1.74 35.30 -59.49
N PRO A 14 -1.24 34.09 -59.17
CA PRO A 14 -1.97 33.17 -58.32
C PRO A 14 -2.15 33.83 -56.95
N SER A 15 -3.40 34.18 -56.63
CA SER A 15 -3.76 34.83 -55.37
C SER A 15 -3.49 33.87 -54.21
N ARG A 16 -2.36 34.05 -53.53
CA ARG A 16 -1.91 33.31 -52.34
C ARG A 16 -2.86 33.43 -51.12
N THR A 17 -3.95 34.19 -51.25
CA THR A 17 -4.92 34.46 -50.19
C THR A 17 -5.84 33.27 -49.90
N LEU A 18 -6.15 32.45 -50.91
CA LEU A 18 -7.04 31.28 -50.78
C LEU A 18 -6.41 30.10 -50.02
N GLY A 19 -5.10 29.89 -50.14
CA GLY A 19 -4.37 28.85 -49.39
C GLY A 19 -4.17 29.21 -47.91
N LEU A 20 -4.08 30.51 -47.61
CA LEU A 20 -3.87 31.00 -46.26
C LEU A 20 -5.13 30.88 -45.40
N THR A 21 -6.30 31.19 -45.95
CA THR A 21 -7.59 31.05 -45.24
C THR A 21 -7.98 29.60 -44.99
N SER A 22 -7.72 28.71 -45.96
CA SER A 22 -8.00 27.28 -45.83
C SER A 22 -7.03 26.60 -44.85
N SER A 23 -5.74 26.95 -44.87
CA SER A 23 -4.78 26.45 -43.86
C SER A 23 -5.12 26.86 -42.42
N LEU A 24 -5.59 28.10 -42.23
CA LEU A 24 -6.06 28.58 -40.92
C LEU A 24 -7.32 27.84 -40.47
N PHE A 25 -8.24 27.52 -41.39
CA PHE A 25 -9.44 26.74 -41.08
C PHE A 25 -9.09 25.32 -40.62
N TYR A 26 -8.19 24.62 -41.33
CA TYR A 26 -7.74 23.29 -40.92
C TYR A 26 -6.96 23.31 -39.60
N ALA A 27 -6.14 24.34 -39.38
CA ALA A 27 -5.44 24.52 -38.10
C ALA A 27 -6.42 24.74 -36.94
N ALA A 28 -7.47 25.56 -37.14
CA ALA A 28 -8.51 25.79 -36.15
C ALA A 28 -9.30 24.52 -35.84
N CYS A 29 -9.67 23.73 -36.86
CA CYS A 29 -10.32 22.44 -36.67
C CYS A 29 -9.44 21.45 -35.90
N GLY A 30 -8.15 21.36 -36.22
CA GLY A 30 -7.20 20.50 -35.52
C GLY A 30 -7.05 20.88 -34.05
N LEU A 31 -6.97 22.18 -33.76
CA LEU A 31 -6.85 22.69 -32.39
C LEU A 31 -8.12 22.42 -31.57
N LEU A 32 -9.30 22.54 -32.20
CA LEU A 32 -10.58 22.23 -31.58
C LEU A 32 -10.69 20.74 -31.23
N LEU A 33 -10.30 19.85 -32.15
CA LEU A 33 -10.28 18.40 -31.89
C LEU A 33 -9.29 18.03 -30.79
N PHE A 34 -8.12 18.67 -30.76
CA PHE A 34 -7.13 18.46 -29.71
C PHE A 34 -7.66 18.90 -28.34
N ALA A 35 -8.30 20.07 -28.25
CA ALA A 35 -8.93 20.54 -27.02
C ALA A 35 -10.04 19.59 -26.53
N LEU A 36 -10.83 19.04 -27.45
CA LEU A 36 -11.84 18.03 -27.15
C LEU A 36 -11.22 16.74 -26.61
N ALA A 37 -10.17 16.23 -27.25
CA ALA A 37 -9.46 15.03 -26.79
C ALA A 37 -8.84 15.23 -25.40
N VAL A 38 -8.22 16.38 -25.14
CA VAL A 38 -7.65 16.74 -23.84
C VAL A 38 -8.74 16.86 -22.78
N SER A 39 -9.86 17.51 -23.08
CA SER A 39 -10.97 17.66 -22.12
C SER A 39 -11.60 16.32 -21.76
N VAL A 40 -11.81 15.42 -22.73
CA VAL A 40 -12.29 14.05 -22.50
C VAL A 40 -11.27 13.27 -21.66
N TYR A 41 -9.98 13.34 -21.98
CA TYR A 41 -8.93 12.68 -21.20
C TYR A 41 -8.90 13.16 -19.75
N PHE A 42 -8.96 14.47 -19.51
CA PHE A 42 -9.00 15.03 -18.16
C PHE A 42 -10.29 14.70 -17.43
N TYR A 43 -11.43 14.68 -18.12
CA TYR A 43 -12.71 14.27 -17.54
C TYR A 43 -12.67 12.79 -17.10
N TRP A 44 -12.12 11.91 -17.94
CA TRP A 44 -11.95 10.49 -17.61
C TRP A 44 -10.95 10.29 -16.46
N ARG A 45 -9.81 10.99 -16.49
CA ARG A 45 -8.80 10.95 -15.43
C ARG A 45 -9.33 11.52 -14.11
N SER A 46 -10.19 12.53 -14.15
CA SER A 46 -10.84 13.12 -12.97
C SER A 46 -11.88 12.15 -12.39
N LYS A 47 -12.71 11.56 -13.25
CA LYS A 47 -13.75 10.61 -12.83
C LYS A 47 -13.15 9.32 -12.24
N ASN A 48 -12.03 8.83 -12.79
CA ASN A 48 -11.30 7.70 -12.22
C ASN A 48 -10.52 8.01 -10.94
N LYS A 49 -10.41 9.28 -10.53
CA LYS A 49 -9.82 9.66 -9.23
C LYS A 49 -10.84 9.70 -8.09
N SER A 50 -12.15 9.67 -8.37
CA SER A 50 -13.21 9.77 -7.36
C SER A 50 -13.78 8.45 -6.89
N THR A 51 -12.96 7.39 -6.82
CA THR A 51 -13.31 6.17 -6.10
C THR A 51 -12.13 5.67 -5.27
N ALA A 52 -11.37 6.59 -4.68
CA ALA A 52 -10.70 6.27 -3.42
C ALA A 52 -11.83 6.18 -2.38
N GLN A 53 -12.41 4.98 -2.23
CA GLN A 53 -13.14 4.65 -1.01
C GLN A 53 -12.23 5.06 0.14
N THR A 54 -12.67 6.04 0.94
CA THR A 54 -12.13 6.30 2.26
C THR A 54 -12.29 5.01 3.05
N GLN A 55 -11.29 4.14 2.93
CA GLN A 55 -11.15 3.02 3.85
C GLN A 55 -11.11 3.65 5.25
N PRO A 56 -11.90 3.14 6.21
CA PRO A 56 -11.83 3.64 7.56
C PRO A 56 -10.37 3.60 8.00
N VAL A 57 -9.86 4.72 8.49
CA VAL A 57 -8.48 4.81 8.99
C VAL A 57 -8.45 3.98 10.27
N LEU A 58 -8.12 2.69 10.14
CA LEU A 58 -7.98 1.78 11.27
C LEU A 58 -6.80 2.25 12.13
N THR A 59 -7.02 2.32 13.43
CA THR A 59 -5.95 2.53 14.39
C THR A 59 -4.94 1.38 14.32
N PRO A 60 -3.66 1.59 14.72
CA PRO A 60 -2.66 0.53 14.71
C PRO A 60 -3.08 -0.73 15.48
N TRP A 61 -3.83 -0.58 16.57
CA TRP A 61 -4.36 -1.71 17.35
C TRP A 61 -5.45 -2.47 16.61
N GLU A 62 -6.36 -1.78 15.92
CA GLU A 62 -7.40 -2.42 15.10
C GLU A 62 -6.79 -3.17 13.91
N GLN A 63 -5.69 -2.66 13.34
CA GLN A 63 -4.95 -3.36 12.29
C GLN A 63 -4.39 -4.70 12.79
N ILE A 64 -3.77 -4.72 13.97
CA ILE A 64 -3.25 -5.95 14.60
C ILE A 64 -4.39 -6.93 14.87
N GLN A 65 -5.50 -6.46 15.46
CA GLN A 65 -6.65 -7.32 15.76
C GLN A 65 -7.24 -7.95 14.49
N LEU A 66 -7.36 -7.17 13.41
CA LEU A 66 -7.85 -7.66 12.13
C LEU A 66 -6.89 -8.67 11.49
N GLN A 67 -5.58 -8.50 11.65
CA GLN A 67 -4.59 -9.50 11.23
C GLN A 67 -4.74 -10.81 12.01
N LEU A 68 -4.95 -10.74 13.33
CA LEU A 68 -5.15 -11.92 14.17
C LEU A 68 -6.47 -12.65 13.87
N GLN A 69 -7.54 -11.91 13.55
CA GLN A 69 -8.82 -12.52 13.16
C GLN A 69 -8.70 -13.33 11.87
N ARG A 70 -7.84 -12.89 10.94
CA ARG A 70 -7.57 -13.59 9.68
C ARG A 70 -6.62 -14.78 9.81
N LEU A 71 -6.02 -15.03 10.98
CA LEU A 71 -5.14 -16.19 11.18
C LEU A 71 -5.83 -17.53 10.86
N GLY A 72 -7.14 -17.64 11.13
CA GLY A 72 -7.91 -18.86 10.84
C GLY A 72 -8.06 -19.16 9.34
N GLU A 73 -7.86 -18.16 8.48
CA GLU A 73 -7.89 -18.31 7.02
C GLU A 73 -6.55 -18.76 6.45
N LEU A 74 -5.47 -18.66 7.23
CA LEU A 74 -4.13 -19.04 6.81
C LEU A 74 -3.92 -20.55 6.98
N SER A 75 -3.47 -21.19 5.90
CA SER A 75 -3.18 -22.63 5.86
C SER A 75 -1.69 -22.94 6.08
N SER A 76 -0.81 -21.95 5.91
CA SER A 76 0.64 -22.11 6.06
C SER A 76 1.11 -21.81 7.50
N PRO A 77 1.77 -22.76 8.19
CA PRO A 77 2.34 -22.53 9.52
C PRO A 77 3.32 -21.35 9.59
N THR A 78 4.09 -21.14 8.52
CA THR A 78 5.06 -20.03 8.42
C THR A 78 4.34 -18.69 8.29
N GLU A 79 3.26 -18.62 7.50
CA GLU A 79 2.49 -17.38 7.35
C GLU A 79 1.78 -17.02 8.66
N SER A 80 1.12 -17.99 9.29
CA SER A 80 0.47 -17.75 10.58
C SER A 80 1.47 -17.39 11.68
N MET A 81 2.65 -18.01 11.72
CA MET A 81 3.70 -17.61 12.66
C MET A 81 4.26 -16.22 12.36
N THR A 82 4.39 -15.85 11.09
CA THR A 82 4.85 -14.50 10.70
C THR A 82 3.88 -13.45 11.22
N VAL A 83 2.57 -13.68 11.03
CA VAL A 83 1.52 -12.78 11.53
C VAL A 83 1.54 -12.70 13.06
N LEU A 84 1.64 -13.83 13.76
CA LEU A 84 1.71 -13.84 15.23
C LEU A 84 2.95 -13.09 15.76
N ASN A 85 4.13 -13.39 15.22
CA ASN A 85 5.39 -12.77 15.64
C ASN A 85 5.40 -11.27 15.36
N HIS A 86 4.94 -10.87 14.17
CA HIS A 86 4.82 -9.45 13.82
C HIS A 86 3.80 -8.72 14.71
N SER A 87 2.64 -9.32 14.97
CA SER A 87 1.59 -8.75 15.81
C SER A 87 2.07 -8.48 17.23
N LEU A 88 2.76 -9.46 17.84
CA LEU A 88 3.34 -9.32 19.17
C LEU A 88 4.33 -8.17 19.22
N ARG A 89 5.33 -8.17 18.33
CA ARG A 89 6.36 -7.13 18.27
C ARG A 89 5.78 -5.75 18.03
N ARG A 90 4.79 -5.65 17.14
CA ARG A 90 4.12 -4.39 16.86
C ARG A 90 3.33 -3.89 18.07
N GLY A 91 2.65 -4.78 18.79
CA GLY A 91 1.96 -4.43 20.04
C GLY A 91 2.90 -3.92 21.12
N MET A 92 4.06 -4.57 21.29
CA MET A 92 5.10 -4.12 22.22
C MET A 92 5.64 -2.74 21.83
N GLU A 93 5.90 -2.51 20.55
CA GLU A 93 6.33 -1.20 20.03
C GLU A 93 5.30 -0.10 20.30
N LEU A 94 4.00 -0.38 20.08
CA LEU A 94 2.93 0.57 20.38
C LEU A 94 2.84 0.90 21.88
N ARG A 95 3.05 -0.09 22.75
CA ARG A 95 2.93 0.06 24.20
C ARG A 95 4.13 0.76 24.84
N LEU A 96 5.33 0.42 24.38
CA LEU A 96 6.60 0.79 25.02
C LEU A 96 7.34 1.90 24.28
N LYS A 97 6.92 2.18 23.03
CA LYS A 97 7.54 3.17 22.13
C LYS A 97 9.01 2.88 21.80
N GLU A 98 9.40 1.61 21.86
CA GLU A 98 10.70 1.12 21.40
C GLU A 98 10.53 0.27 20.13
N PRO A 99 11.53 0.17 19.24
CA PRO A 99 11.39 -0.47 17.94
C PRO A 99 11.46 -2.01 18.00
N TYR A 100 10.56 -2.65 18.74
CA TYR A 100 10.50 -4.13 18.91
C TYR A 100 10.37 -4.90 17.59
N THR A 101 9.83 -4.29 16.53
CA THR A 101 9.75 -4.90 15.20
C THR A 101 11.11 -5.00 14.50
N ALA A 102 12.08 -4.16 14.87
CA ALA A 102 13.44 -4.17 14.34
C ALA A 102 14.40 -5.07 15.15
N PHE A 103 14.05 -5.40 16.39
CA PHE A 103 14.88 -6.21 17.27
C PHE A 103 14.86 -7.69 16.88
N THR A 104 15.97 -8.38 17.08
CA THR A 104 16.06 -9.83 17.02
C THR A 104 15.36 -10.48 18.22
N SER A 105 15.02 -11.77 18.12
CA SER A 105 14.40 -12.52 19.23
C SER A 105 15.25 -12.46 20.51
N ALA A 106 16.58 -12.49 20.39
CA ALA A 106 17.51 -12.38 21.52
C ALA A 106 17.54 -10.98 22.15
N GLU A 107 17.51 -9.92 21.33
CA GLU A 107 17.43 -8.54 21.82
C GLU A 107 16.12 -8.28 22.56
N ILE A 108 14.99 -8.79 22.04
CA ILE A 108 13.70 -8.69 22.71
C ILE A 108 13.77 -9.31 24.11
N LEU A 109 14.32 -10.52 24.24
CA LEU A 109 14.46 -11.17 25.55
C LEU A 109 15.35 -10.39 26.52
N THR A 110 16.44 -9.81 26.02
CA THR A 110 17.33 -8.97 26.84
C THR A 110 16.59 -7.71 27.34
N HIS A 111 15.83 -7.05 26.46
CA HIS A 111 14.99 -5.91 26.83
C HIS A 111 13.91 -6.28 27.86
N LEU A 112 13.26 -7.43 27.69
CA LEU A 112 12.25 -7.93 28.61
C LEU A 112 12.82 -8.18 30.01
N GLN A 113 13.99 -8.80 30.11
CA GLN A 113 14.66 -9.07 31.39
C GLN A 113 15.06 -7.78 32.14
N MET A 114 15.41 -6.73 31.40
CA MET A 114 15.78 -5.44 31.99
C MET A 114 14.58 -4.60 32.43
N ASN A 115 13.37 -4.94 31.98
CA ASN A 115 12.18 -4.13 32.20
C ASN A 115 11.27 -4.75 33.27
N SER A 116 11.19 -4.07 34.42
CA SER A 116 10.39 -4.50 35.58
C SER A 116 8.87 -4.43 35.36
N GLN A 117 8.40 -3.91 34.23
CA GLN A 117 6.96 -3.88 33.89
C GLN A 117 6.44 -5.25 33.41
N PHE A 118 7.34 -6.19 33.14
CA PHE A 118 7.00 -7.56 32.74
C PHE A 118 7.24 -8.55 33.89
N SER A 119 6.24 -9.37 34.13
CA SER A 119 6.27 -10.51 35.04
C SER A 119 7.24 -11.58 34.56
N SER A 120 7.80 -12.33 35.50
CA SER A 120 8.64 -13.49 35.19
C SER A 120 7.93 -14.51 34.31
N ASP A 121 6.62 -14.66 34.51
CA ASP A 121 5.79 -15.64 33.81
C ASP A 121 5.64 -15.24 32.34
N PHE A 122 5.32 -13.96 32.09
CA PHE A 122 5.29 -13.43 30.73
C PHE A 122 6.65 -13.55 30.03
N GLN A 123 7.75 -13.23 30.74
CA GLN A 123 9.10 -13.34 30.16
C GLN A 123 9.41 -14.78 29.74
N ALA A 124 9.07 -15.77 30.58
CA ALA A 124 9.29 -17.19 30.29
C ALA A 124 8.44 -17.67 29.09
N GLU A 125 7.16 -17.33 29.07
CA GLU A 125 6.26 -17.71 27.98
C GLU A 125 6.61 -16.99 26.66
N CYS A 126 7.03 -15.73 26.72
CA CYS A 126 7.49 -14.98 25.55
C CYS A 126 8.78 -15.58 24.98
N ALA A 127 9.69 -16.06 25.83
CA ALA A 127 10.88 -16.80 25.40
C ALA A 127 10.52 -18.12 24.70
N GLU A 128 9.54 -18.86 25.23
CA GLU A 128 9.04 -20.06 24.58
C GLU A 128 8.43 -19.72 23.20
N PHE A 129 7.60 -18.67 23.13
CA PHE A 129 7.01 -18.20 21.88
C PHE A 129 8.06 -17.82 20.84
N LEU A 130 9.04 -16.99 21.21
CA LEU A 130 10.09 -16.53 20.29
C LEU A 130 10.94 -17.70 19.79
N LYS A 131 11.22 -18.69 20.64
CA LYS A 131 11.91 -19.91 20.24
C LYS A 131 11.10 -20.72 19.23
N THR A 132 9.79 -20.86 19.44
CA THR A 132 8.90 -21.51 18.46
C THR A 132 8.83 -20.71 17.16
N ALA A 133 8.77 -19.38 17.24
CA ALA A 133 8.78 -18.51 16.06
C ALA A 133 10.06 -18.68 15.26
N ASP A 134 11.23 -18.68 15.90
CA ASP A 134 12.51 -18.86 15.23
C ASP A 134 12.60 -20.24 14.57
N ARG A 135 12.13 -21.29 15.26
CA ARG A 135 12.05 -22.66 14.73
C ARG A 135 11.20 -22.73 13.46
N VAL A 136 10.05 -22.07 13.43
CA VAL A 136 9.11 -22.14 12.30
C VAL A 136 9.53 -21.23 11.14
N LEU A 137 10.03 -20.03 11.44
CA LEU A 137 10.36 -19.01 10.45
C LEU A 137 11.73 -19.23 9.82
N PHE A 138 12.72 -19.68 10.59
CA PHE A 138 14.11 -19.79 10.11
C PHE A 138 14.58 -21.24 9.94
N ALA A 139 14.12 -22.16 10.79
CA ALA A 139 14.43 -23.59 10.63
C ALA A 139 13.38 -24.34 9.80
N TYR A 140 12.32 -23.66 9.34
CA TYR A 140 11.23 -24.23 8.52
C TYR A 140 10.60 -25.49 9.13
N GLN A 141 10.59 -25.59 10.46
CA GLN A 141 9.97 -26.70 11.18
C GLN A 141 8.54 -26.27 11.57
N PRO A 142 7.50 -26.83 10.92
CA PRO A 142 6.12 -26.46 11.20
C PRO A 142 5.74 -26.88 12.63
N TYR A 143 4.80 -26.14 13.23
CA TYR A 143 4.13 -26.58 14.45
C TYR A 143 2.84 -27.32 14.13
N GLU A 144 2.35 -28.04 15.14
CA GLU A 144 1.04 -28.69 15.10
C GLU A 144 -0.09 -27.66 15.25
N GLU A 145 -1.29 -28.03 14.79
CA GLU A 145 -2.48 -27.19 14.85
C GLU A 145 -2.84 -26.76 16.28
N GLU A 146 -2.65 -27.65 17.26
CA GLU A 146 -2.90 -27.34 18.67
C GLU A 146 -1.95 -26.24 19.20
N GLU A 147 -0.69 -26.29 18.78
CA GLU A 147 0.32 -25.28 19.14
C GLU A 147 0.00 -23.94 18.46
N ARG A 148 -0.52 -23.95 17.22
CA ARG A 148 -1.04 -22.76 16.54
C ARG A 148 -2.13 -22.07 17.35
N VAL A 149 -3.16 -22.83 17.75
CA VAL A 149 -4.31 -22.30 18.49
C VAL A 149 -3.89 -21.81 19.88
N ARG A 150 -2.96 -22.50 20.54
CA ARG A 150 -2.37 -22.05 21.81
C ARG A 150 -1.71 -20.69 21.64
N TRP A 151 -0.79 -20.54 20.67
CA TRP A 151 -0.08 -19.28 20.47
C TRP A 151 -0.97 -18.15 20.00
N GLN A 152 -1.96 -18.42 19.16
CA GLN A 152 -2.95 -17.43 18.76
C GLN A 152 -3.71 -16.87 19.96
N LYS A 153 -4.21 -17.74 20.85
CA LYS A 153 -4.90 -17.30 22.08
C LYS A 153 -3.97 -16.51 22.99
N GLN A 154 -2.75 -17.00 23.19
CA GLN A 154 -1.79 -16.37 24.08
C GLN A 154 -1.39 -14.97 23.60
N VAL A 155 -1.02 -14.84 22.32
CA VAL A 155 -0.64 -13.55 21.71
C VAL A 155 -1.82 -12.58 21.72
N ALA A 156 -3.04 -13.03 21.43
CA ALA A 156 -4.23 -12.19 21.51
C ALA A 156 -4.46 -11.67 22.95
N GLN A 157 -4.28 -12.52 23.97
CA GLN A 157 -4.40 -12.12 25.36
C GLN A 157 -3.34 -11.10 25.78
N TRP A 158 -2.09 -11.31 25.39
CA TRP A 158 -1.02 -10.35 25.67
C TRP A 158 -1.27 -9.00 25.00
N LEU A 159 -1.75 -8.99 23.76
CA LEU A 159 -2.06 -7.76 23.03
C LEU A 159 -3.20 -6.98 23.66
N GLU A 160 -4.24 -7.66 24.15
CA GLU A 160 -5.32 -6.98 24.86
C GLU A 160 -4.83 -6.38 26.19
N ARG A 161 -4.04 -7.13 26.97
CA ARG A 161 -3.42 -6.60 28.20
C ARG A 161 -2.52 -5.39 27.93
N MET A 162 -1.72 -5.44 26.86
CA MET A 162 -0.88 -4.30 26.44
C MET A 162 -1.73 -3.09 26.05
N ARG A 163 -2.81 -3.29 25.30
CA ARG A 163 -3.74 -2.24 24.88
C ARG A 163 -4.41 -1.57 26.09
N GLU A 164 -4.82 -2.36 27.08
CA GLU A 164 -5.42 -1.89 28.33
C GLU A 164 -4.38 -1.25 29.29
N GLY A 165 -3.09 -1.37 28.97
CA GLY A 165 -2.00 -0.80 29.78
C GLY A 165 -1.70 -1.60 31.06
N GLN A 166 -2.20 -2.83 31.17
CA GLN A 166 -1.96 -3.71 32.30
C GLN A 166 -0.50 -4.15 32.37
N THR A 167 -0.05 -4.52 33.57
CA THR A 167 1.22 -5.22 33.73
C THR A 167 1.08 -6.62 33.14
N LEU A 168 2.03 -6.98 32.28
CA LEU A 168 2.11 -8.29 31.64
C LEU A 168 2.87 -9.25 32.55
#